data_AF-A0A3M1FGH8-F1
#
_entry.id   AF-A0A3M1FGH8-F1
#
_cell.length_a   1.000
_cell.length_b   1.000
_cell.length_c   1.000
_cell.angle_alpha   90.00
_cell.angle_beta   90.00
_cell.angle_gamma   90.00
#
_symmetry.space_group_name_H-M   'P 1'
#
loop_
_entity.id
_entity.type
_entity.pdbx_description
1 polymer ?
#
loop_
_entity_poly.entity_id
_entity_poly.type
_entity_poly.pdbx_seq_one_letter_code
_entity_poly.pdbx_strand_id
1 'polypeptide(L)'
;MTPTGDFVTYEDFGAVGDGVADDLPAICAAHEYANAHGLPVRSKHDATYHLGSQALTAIIATDTDWNTSRFTIDDTAVENHKLPLFAVRSLLEPVQVEIQQLHRDQKQVDVRPPQICHVLVESDRRRVYIRRGLNQNQGVPQHDCFILRQDGSIEGAIDWDYDRITRI
;
A
#
# COMPACT_ATOMS: atom_id res chain seq x y z
N MET A 1 -7.23 -11.17 -25.94
CA MET A 1 -6.27 -10.34 -26.69
C MET A 1 -5.11 -10.08 -25.77
N THR A 2 -3.89 -10.37 -26.18
CA THR A 2 -2.69 -10.09 -25.38
C THR A 2 -2.33 -8.62 -25.62
N PRO A 3 -2.36 -7.74 -24.61
CA PRO A 3 -2.00 -6.34 -24.80
C PRO A 3 -0.52 -6.24 -25.26
N THR A 4 -0.32 -5.66 -26.43
CA THR A 4 0.99 -5.43 -27.09
C THR A 4 1.57 -4.05 -26.76
N GLY A 5 1.28 -3.52 -25.56
CA GLY A 5 1.73 -2.20 -25.12
C GLY A 5 2.85 -2.26 -24.10
N ASP A 6 3.59 -1.15 -23.95
CA ASP A 6 4.61 -0.96 -22.90
C ASP A 6 4.02 -0.91 -21.48
N PHE A 7 2.68 -0.91 -21.37
CA PHE A 7 1.89 -0.90 -20.14
C PHE A 7 0.54 -1.56 -20.43
N VAL A 8 -0.21 -1.87 -19.36
CA VAL A 8 -1.61 -2.29 -19.45
C VAL A 8 -2.55 -1.26 -18.86
N THR A 9 -3.77 -1.20 -19.37
CA THR A 9 -4.85 -0.35 -18.87
C THR A 9 -5.91 -1.18 -18.18
N TYR A 10 -6.78 -0.57 -17.38
CA TYR A 10 -7.91 -1.30 -16.80
C TYR A 10 -8.94 -1.71 -17.88
N GLU A 11 -9.04 -0.91 -18.94
CA GLU A 11 -9.93 -1.14 -20.08
C GLU A 11 -9.54 -2.39 -20.90
N ASP A 12 -8.25 -2.75 -20.94
CA ASP A 12 -7.79 -4.01 -21.55
C ASP A 12 -8.40 -5.25 -20.86
N PHE A 13 -8.88 -5.08 -19.63
CA PHE A 13 -9.52 -6.10 -18.80
C PHE A 13 -11.01 -5.84 -18.56
N GLY A 14 -11.59 -4.88 -19.30
CA GLY A 14 -13.04 -4.64 -19.32
C GLY A 14 -13.53 -3.57 -18.35
N ALA A 15 -12.67 -2.76 -17.74
CA ALA A 15 -13.13 -1.60 -16.99
C ALA A 15 -13.84 -0.61 -17.91
N VAL A 16 -14.94 -0.03 -17.43
CA VAL A 16 -15.77 0.92 -18.17
C VAL A 16 -15.32 2.36 -17.87
N GLY A 17 -15.04 2.68 -16.61
CA GLY A 17 -14.55 4.00 -16.20
C GLY A 17 -15.61 5.11 -16.31
N ASP A 18 -16.90 4.77 -16.20
CA ASP A 18 -18.03 5.70 -16.29
C ASP A 18 -18.54 6.22 -14.93
N GLY A 19 -17.96 5.74 -13.83
CA GLY A 19 -18.33 6.07 -12.47
C GLY A 19 -19.56 5.34 -11.94
N VAL A 20 -20.06 4.34 -12.67
CA VAL A 20 -21.27 3.58 -12.34
C VAL A 20 -20.99 2.07 -12.33
N ALA A 21 -20.29 1.55 -13.33
CA ALA A 21 -19.95 0.14 -13.40
C ALA A 21 -18.95 -0.24 -12.29
N ASP A 22 -19.14 -1.42 -11.68
CA ASP A 22 -18.15 -1.97 -10.75
C ASP A 22 -16.89 -2.39 -11.52
N ASP A 23 -15.89 -1.53 -11.49
CA ASP A 23 -14.62 -1.67 -12.21
C ASP A 23 -13.57 -2.43 -11.39
N LEU A 24 -13.85 -2.75 -10.12
CA LEU A 24 -12.91 -3.44 -9.23
C LEU A 24 -12.43 -4.80 -9.77
N PRO A 25 -13.30 -5.67 -10.35
CA PRO A 25 -12.85 -6.92 -10.94
C PRO A 25 -11.86 -6.74 -12.10
N ALA A 26 -12.11 -5.76 -12.98
CA ALA A 26 -11.23 -5.47 -14.11
C ALA A 26 -9.89 -4.91 -13.64
N ILE A 27 -9.90 -4.03 -12.63
CA ILE A 27 -8.69 -3.50 -11.99
C ILE A 27 -7.86 -4.63 -11.36
N CYS A 28 -8.50 -5.58 -10.66
CA CYS A 28 -7.82 -6.74 -10.10
C CYS A 28 -7.15 -7.59 -11.19
N ALA A 29 -7.88 -7.88 -12.28
CA ALA A 29 -7.35 -8.67 -13.39
C ALA A 29 -6.17 -7.97 -14.10
N ALA A 30 -6.24 -6.63 -14.27
CA ALA A 30 -5.16 -5.85 -14.84
C ALA A 30 -3.89 -5.92 -13.99
N HIS A 31 -4.02 -5.77 -12.68
CA HIS A 31 -2.90 -5.88 -11.76
C HIS A 31 -2.34 -7.30 -11.66
N GLU A 32 -3.18 -8.34 -11.65
CA GLU A 32 -2.73 -9.73 -11.67
C GLU A 32 -1.88 -10.02 -12.93
N TYR A 33 -2.36 -9.60 -14.10
CA TYR A 33 -1.62 -9.74 -15.35
C TYR A 33 -0.32 -8.92 -15.33
N ALA A 34 -0.38 -7.65 -14.92
CA ALA A 34 0.77 -6.77 -14.86
C ALA A 34 1.88 -7.34 -13.96
N ASN A 35 1.52 -7.81 -12.77
CA ASN A 35 2.47 -8.42 -11.83
C ASN A 35 3.11 -9.69 -12.41
N ALA A 36 2.33 -10.54 -13.07
CA ALA A 36 2.83 -11.79 -13.66
C ALA A 36 3.80 -11.53 -14.84
N HIS A 37 3.66 -10.41 -15.54
CA HIS A 37 4.45 -10.09 -16.74
C HIS A 37 5.47 -8.97 -16.52
N GLY A 38 5.57 -8.40 -15.31
CA GLY A 38 6.45 -7.28 -15.01
C GLY A 38 6.12 -6.01 -15.80
N LEU A 39 4.84 -5.81 -16.13
CA LEU A 39 4.39 -4.65 -16.90
C LEU A 39 3.86 -3.56 -15.97
N PRO A 40 4.07 -2.27 -16.30
CA PRO A 40 3.42 -1.18 -15.61
C PRO A 40 1.92 -1.12 -15.91
N VAL A 41 1.16 -0.56 -14.99
CA VAL A 41 -0.27 -0.27 -15.15
C VAL A 41 -0.46 1.23 -15.32
N ARG A 42 -1.28 1.63 -16.29
CA ARG A 42 -1.70 3.03 -16.45
C ARG A 42 -3.20 3.11 -16.63
N SER A 43 -3.87 3.90 -15.82
CA SER A 43 -5.30 4.15 -16.01
C SER A 43 -5.56 5.15 -17.15
N LYS A 44 -6.76 5.13 -17.70
CA LYS A 44 -7.19 6.07 -18.73
C LYS A 44 -7.38 7.48 -18.14
N HIS A 45 -6.99 8.50 -18.91
CA HIS A 45 -7.18 9.92 -18.55
C HIS A 45 -8.67 10.23 -18.38
N ASP A 46 -9.01 11.01 -17.35
CA ASP A 46 -10.38 11.42 -16.97
C ASP A 46 -11.41 10.30 -16.71
N ALA A 47 -10.99 9.02 -16.71
CA ALA A 47 -11.88 7.93 -16.34
C ALA A 47 -12.30 8.04 -14.86
N THR A 48 -13.53 7.63 -14.55
CA THR A 48 -14.00 7.51 -13.18
C THR A 48 -14.32 6.04 -12.91
N TYR A 49 -13.51 5.37 -12.10
CA TYR A 49 -13.72 3.98 -11.76
C TYR A 49 -14.55 3.89 -10.48
N HIS A 50 -15.71 3.22 -10.55
CA HIS A 50 -16.50 2.91 -9.38
C HIS A 50 -16.06 1.56 -8.81
N LEU A 51 -15.75 1.54 -7.52
CA LEU A 51 -15.25 0.37 -6.81
C LEU A 51 -16.30 0.00 -5.76
N GLY A 52 -17.09 -1.05 -6.00
CA GLY A 52 -18.23 -1.31 -5.12
C GLY A 52 -18.72 -2.75 -5.12
N SER A 53 -19.30 -3.13 -3.98
CA SER A 53 -19.91 -4.43 -3.66
C SER A 53 -18.96 -5.58 -3.30
N GLN A 54 -17.99 -5.94 -4.15
CA GLN A 54 -17.22 -7.18 -3.97
C GLN A 54 -16.04 -7.03 -3.01
N ALA A 55 -15.79 -8.05 -2.19
CA ALA A 55 -14.62 -8.13 -1.32
C ALA A 55 -13.38 -8.59 -2.09
N LEU A 56 -12.90 -7.75 -3.03
CA LEU A 56 -11.69 -7.96 -3.82
C LEU A 56 -10.57 -7.00 -3.43
N THR A 57 -9.32 -7.43 -3.64
CA THR A 57 -8.13 -6.60 -3.43
C THR A 57 -7.23 -6.69 -4.66
N ALA A 58 -6.98 -5.55 -5.30
CA ALA A 58 -5.95 -5.44 -6.33
C ALA A 58 -4.56 -5.40 -5.67
N ILE A 59 -3.72 -6.39 -6.00
CA ILE A 59 -2.33 -6.42 -5.55
C ILE A 59 -1.49 -5.58 -6.51
N ILE A 60 -0.92 -4.49 -6.03
CA ILE A 60 -0.06 -3.63 -6.85
C ILE A 60 1.39 -3.99 -6.57
N ALA A 61 2.08 -4.56 -7.55
CA ALA A 61 3.48 -4.96 -7.42
C ALA A 61 4.40 -4.46 -8.55
N THR A 62 3.84 -3.68 -9.48
CA THR A 62 4.55 -3.00 -10.56
C THR A 62 4.20 -1.52 -10.58
N ASP A 63 5.00 -0.73 -11.31
CA ASP A 63 4.76 0.71 -11.46
C ASP A 63 3.34 0.99 -11.93
N THR A 64 2.65 1.88 -11.21
CA THR A 64 1.25 2.19 -11.45
C THR A 64 1.06 3.70 -11.54
N ASP A 65 0.49 4.14 -12.65
CA ASP A 65 0.19 5.53 -12.95
C ASP A 65 -1.33 5.70 -13.10
N TRP A 66 -1.98 6.26 -12.08
CA TRP A 66 -3.41 6.57 -12.11
C TRP A 66 -3.77 7.84 -12.88
N ASN A 67 -2.79 8.51 -13.50
CA ASN A 67 -2.99 9.65 -14.36
C ASN A 67 -3.94 10.71 -13.72
N THR A 68 -4.93 11.19 -14.46
CA THR A 68 -6.01 12.08 -13.98
C THR A 68 -7.31 11.34 -13.64
N SER A 69 -7.26 10.00 -13.52
CA SER A 69 -8.45 9.22 -13.21
C SER A 69 -8.98 9.52 -11.80
N ARG A 70 -10.24 9.13 -11.57
CA ARG A 70 -10.92 9.24 -10.28
C ARG A 70 -11.38 7.85 -9.84
N PHE A 71 -11.36 7.63 -8.53
CA PHE A 71 -11.92 6.43 -7.91
C PHE A 71 -13.08 6.84 -7.00
N THR A 72 -14.24 6.24 -7.21
CA THR A 72 -15.37 6.34 -6.29
C THR A 72 -15.39 5.06 -5.45
N ILE A 73 -15.03 5.19 -4.17
CA ILE A 73 -15.10 4.08 -3.22
C ILE A 73 -16.50 4.09 -2.62
N ASP A 74 -17.31 3.08 -2.97
CA ASP A 74 -18.67 2.95 -2.50
C ASP A 74 -18.75 1.89 -1.39
N ASP A 75 -18.80 2.36 -0.13
CA ASP A 75 -18.89 1.53 1.07
C ASP A 75 -20.33 1.34 1.58
N THR A 76 -21.34 1.74 0.79
CA THR A 76 -22.74 1.74 1.22
C THR A 76 -23.34 0.32 1.36
N ALA A 77 -22.92 -0.61 0.50
CA ALA A 77 -23.42 -1.98 0.44
C ALA A 77 -22.34 -2.97 -0.02
N VAL A 78 -21.27 -3.08 0.78
CA VAL A 78 -20.11 -3.94 0.48
C VAL A 78 -20.13 -5.25 1.25
N GLU A 79 -19.64 -6.33 0.63
CA GLU A 79 -19.46 -7.64 1.26
C GLU A 79 -18.55 -7.58 2.49
N ASN A 80 -17.49 -6.79 2.42
CA ASN A 80 -16.54 -6.61 3.52
C ASN A 80 -15.83 -5.25 3.49
N HIS A 81 -16.34 -4.30 4.28
CA HIS A 81 -15.76 -2.95 4.43
C HIS A 81 -14.40 -2.92 5.15
N LYS A 82 -13.88 -4.06 5.63
CA LYS A 82 -12.56 -4.14 6.29
C LYS A 82 -11.45 -4.62 5.36
N LEU A 83 -11.80 -5.15 4.19
CA LEU A 83 -10.80 -5.60 3.22
C LEU A 83 -10.29 -4.38 2.44
N PRO A 84 -8.97 -4.19 2.28
CA PRO A 84 -8.45 -3.11 1.45
C PRO A 84 -8.75 -3.36 -0.03
N LEU A 85 -9.08 -2.30 -0.77
CA LEU A 85 -9.25 -2.38 -2.22
C LEU A 85 -7.91 -2.52 -2.96
N PHE A 86 -6.86 -1.89 -2.43
CA PHE A 86 -5.51 -1.92 -2.99
C PHE A 86 -4.52 -2.38 -1.93
N ALA A 87 -3.62 -3.29 -2.30
CA ALA A 87 -2.49 -3.68 -1.46
C ALA A 87 -1.20 -3.56 -2.27
N VAL A 88 -0.39 -2.56 -1.93
CA VAL A 88 0.95 -2.38 -2.52
C VAL A 88 1.89 -3.41 -1.89
N ARG A 89 2.53 -4.23 -2.71
CA ARG A 89 3.40 -5.32 -2.26
C ARG A 89 4.68 -5.37 -3.09
N SER A 90 5.80 -5.60 -2.41
CA SER A 90 7.03 -6.00 -3.09
C SER A 90 6.95 -7.48 -3.48
N LEU A 91 7.42 -7.83 -4.68
CA LEU A 91 7.67 -9.22 -5.07
C LEU A 91 9.06 -9.71 -4.66
N LEU A 92 9.89 -8.84 -4.07
CA LEU A 92 11.22 -9.19 -3.58
C LEU A 92 11.11 -9.89 -2.22
N GLU A 93 12.05 -10.79 -1.95
CA GLU A 93 12.18 -11.42 -0.64
C GLU A 93 12.44 -10.37 0.46
N PRO A 94 11.86 -10.55 1.67
CA PRO A 94 12.14 -9.68 2.80
C PRO A 94 13.63 -9.63 3.15
N VAL A 95 14.09 -8.43 3.49
CA VAL A 95 15.47 -8.20 3.95
C VAL A 95 15.47 -8.17 5.47
N GLN A 96 16.37 -8.91 6.11
CA GLN A 96 16.59 -8.80 7.55
C GLN A 96 17.34 -7.50 7.86
N VAL A 97 16.73 -6.67 8.71
CA VAL A 97 17.27 -5.40 9.19
C VAL A 97 17.12 -5.39 10.70
N GLU A 98 18.14 -4.87 11.41
CA GLU A 98 18.08 -4.71 12.86
C GLU A 98 18.25 -3.23 13.22
N ILE A 99 17.19 -2.63 13.76
CA ILE A 99 17.23 -1.29 14.34
C ILE A 99 16.74 -1.45 15.77
N GLN A 100 17.57 -1.07 16.75
CA GLN A 100 17.22 -1.25 18.16
C GLN A 100 16.36 -0.11 18.70
N GLN A 101 16.66 1.11 18.27
CA GLN A 101 16.06 2.35 18.75
C GLN A 101 15.93 3.34 17.59
N LEU A 102 14.94 4.23 17.69
CA LEU A 102 14.76 5.37 16.79
C LEU A 102 14.33 6.59 17.58
N HIS A 103 14.73 7.77 17.13
CA HIS A 103 14.27 9.04 17.67
C HIS A 103 13.34 9.73 16.69
N ARG A 104 12.43 10.54 17.23
CA ARG A 104 11.57 11.39 16.41
C ARG A 104 12.41 12.25 15.46
N ASP A 105 11.95 12.37 14.22
CA ASP A 105 12.61 13.14 13.15
C ASP A 105 14.02 12.62 12.76
N GLN A 106 14.43 11.43 13.20
CA GLN A 106 15.71 10.82 12.84
C GLN A 106 15.80 10.57 11.33
N LYS A 107 16.92 11.00 10.73
CA LYS A 107 17.12 10.96 9.26
C LYS A 107 18.10 9.89 8.78
N GLN A 108 18.78 9.23 9.71
CA GLN A 108 19.91 8.35 9.41
C GLN A 108 20.01 7.24 10.46
N VAL A 109 20.31 6.02 10.03
CA VAL A 109 20.72 4.89 10.87
C VAL A 109 22.04 4.32 10.37
N ASP A 110 22.70 3.47 11.17
CA ASP A 110 23.95 2.79 10.80
C ASP A 110 23.74 1.50 9.99
N VAL A 111 22.49 1.03 9.88
CA VAL A 111 22.14 -0.12 9.04
C VAL A 111 22.35 0.22 7.57
N ARG A 112 22.90 -0.73 6.81
CA ARG A 112 23.13 -0.64 5.36
C ARG A 112 22.44 -1.82 4.67
N PRO A 113 21.14 -1.73 4.33
CA PRO A 113 20.47 -2.82 3.63
C PRO A 113 21.04 -2.97 2.21
N PRO A 114 20.98 -4.18 1.61
CA PRO A 114 21.47 -4.43 0.26
C PRO A 114 20.68 -3.68 -0.82
N GLN A 115 19.47 -3.20 -0.50
CA GLN A 115 18.57 -2.47 -1.39
C GLN A 115 17.74 -1.46 -0.60
N ILE A 116 16.99 -0.60 -1.30
CA ILE A 116 16.02 0.29 -0.67
C ILE A 116 14.87 -0.56 -0.10
N CYS A 117 14.48 -0.31 1.14
CA CYS A 117 13.45 -1.08 1.82
C CYS A 117 12.32 -0.17 2.32
N HIS A 118 11.07 -0.61 2.15
CA HIS A 118 9.97 -0.12 2.98
C HIS A 118 10.02 -0.86 4.33
N VAL A 119 10.27 -0.13 5.40
CA VAL A 119 10.44 -0.69 6.75
C VAL A 119 9.22 -0.35 7.59
N LEU A 120 8.66 -1.33 8.27
CA LEU A 120 7.65 -1.15 9.32
C LEU A 120 8.30 -1.49 10.65
N VAL A 121 8.31 -0.57 11.61
CA VAL A 121 8.80 -0.84 12.97
C VAL A 121 7.65 -0.83 13.96
N GLU A 122 7.70 -1.68 14.97
CA GLU A 122 6.75 -1.69 16.09
C GLU A 122 7.47 -1.71 17.44
N SER A 123 6.86 -1.08 18.45
CA SER A 123 7.22 -1.22 19.87
C SER A 123 5.99 -1.52 20.71
N ASP A 124 6.02 -2.65 21.42
CA ASP A 124 4.97 -3.04 22.36
C ASP A 124 5.04 -2.30 23.72
N ARG A 125 6.11 -1.52 23.95
CA ARG A 125 6.35 -0.76 25.19
C ARG A 125 5.31 0.33 25.41
N ARG A 126 4.74 0.83 24.33
CA ARG A 126 3.73 1.89 24.33
C ARG A 126 2.59 1.50 23.40
N ARG A 127 1.36 1.79 23.84
CA ARG A 127 0.17 1.68 23.00
C ARG A 127 -0.32 3.07 22.60
N VAL A 128 -0.68 3.21 21.34
CA VAL A 128 -1.20 4.45 20.73
C VAL A 128 -2.62 4.22 20.19
N TYR A 129 -3.29 5.32 19.81
CA TYR A 129 -4.67 5.30 19.27
C TYR A 129 -5.74 4.67 20.19
N ILE A 130 -5.57 4.83 21.51
CA ILE A 130 -6.54 4.35 22.51
C ILE A 130 -7.82 5.18 22.43
N ARG A 131 -8.93 4.52 22.09
CA ARG A 131 -10.27 5.14 22.07
C ARG A 131 -10.94 5.02 23.43
N ARG A 132 -11.65 6.08 23.84
CA ARG A 132 -12.44 6.15 25.08
C ARG A 132 -13.93 6.34 24.74
N GLY A 133 -14.82 6.08 25.69
CA GLY A 133 -16.26 6.18 25.50
C GLY A 133 -16.89 4.88 25.02
N LEU A 134 -18.04 4.94 24.34
CA LEU A 134 -18.82 3.77 23.94
C LEU A 134 -18.09 2.82 22.97
N ASN A 135 -17.08 3.32 22.26
CA ASN A 135 -16.23 2.56 21.34
C ASN A 135 -14.81 2.38 21.90
N GLN A 136 -14.69 2.04 23.18
CA GLN A 136 -13.41 1.85 23.85
C GLN A 136 -12.60 0.71 23.24
N ASN A 137 -11.28 0.89 23.14
CA ASN A 137 -10.35 -0.16 22.75
C ASN A 137 -9.04 -0.08 23.59
N GLN A 138 -8.13 -1.02 23.36
CA GLN A 138 -6.82 -1.07 24.03
C GLN A 138 -5.70 -0.43 23.19
N GLY A 139 -6.05 0.34 22.15
CA GLY A 139 -5.08 0.84 21.17
C GLY A 139 -4.30 -0.28 20.46
N VAL A 140 -3.21 0.11 19.83
CA VAL A 140 -2.28 -0.78 19.12
C VAL A 140 -0.84 -0.48 19.55
N PRO A 141 0.11 -1.42 19.40
CA PRO A 141 1.53 -1.11 19.55
C PRO A 141 1.90 0.12 18.73
N GLN A 142 2.76 0.96 19.31
CA GLN A 142 3.35 2.08 18.60
C GLN A 142 4.09 1.56 17.37
N HIS A 143 3.84 2.15 16.21
CA HIS A 143 4.46 1.73 14.96
C HIS A 143 4.69 2.91 14.03
N ASP A 144 5.67 2.74 13.14
CA ASP A 144 6.00 3.68 12.07
C ASP A 144 6.35 2.93 10.80
N CYS A 145 6.25 3.61 9.66
CA CYS A 145 6.77 3.09 8.40
C CYS A 145 7.54 4.16 7.63
N PHE A 146 8.66 3.76 7.04
CA PHE A 146 9.54 4.67 6.31
C PHE A 146 10.31 3.94 5.22
N ILE A 147 10.90 4.71 4.31
CA ILE A 147 11.83 4.16 3.32
C ILE A 147 13.25 4.24 3.88
N LEU A 148 13.93 3.10 3.95
CA LEU A 148 15.33 2.98 4.33
C LEU A 148 16.18 2.81 3.07
N ARG A 149 17.05 3.78 2.78
CA ARG A 149 18.01 3.68 1.67
C ARG A 149 19.23 2.85 2.05
N GLN A 150 19.96 2.40 1.03
CA GLN A 150 21.17 1.57 1.17
C GLN A 150 22.28 2.25 2.00
N ASP A 151 22.35 3.58 1.98
CA ASP A 151 23.30 4.38 2.75
C ASP A 151 22.85 4.62 4.20
N GLY A 152 21.71 4.07 4.61
CA GLY A 152 21.11 4.25 5.93
C GLY A 152 20.28 5.52 6.09
N SER A 153 20.10 6.31 5.04
CA SER A 153 19.21 7.48 5.10
C SER A 153 17.74 7.05 5.16
N ILE A 154 16.95 7.80 5.93
CA ILE A 154 15.51 7.59 6.13
C ILE A 154 14.75 8.61 5.30
N GLU A 155 13.79 8.13 4.50
CA GLU A 155 12.77 8.97 3.87
C GLU A 155 11.43 8.83 4.59
N GLY A 156 10.80 9.97 4.82
CA GLY A 156 9.69 10.09 5.78
C GLY A 156 10.22 10.56 7.13
N ALA A 157 9.38 11.28 7.88
CA ALA A 157 9.71 11.64 9.25
C ALA A 157 9.34 10.46 10.16
N ILE A 158 10.23 10.13 11.10
CA ILE A 158 9.87 9.25 12.21
C ILE A 158 8.99 10.06 13.17
N ASP A 159 7.76 9.61 13.39
CA ASP A 159 6.76 10.36 14.17
C ASP A 159 7.04 10.35 15.68
N TRP A 160 7.82 9.36 16.14
CA TRP A 160 7.95 9.04 17.56
C TRP A 160 9.35 8.67 18.02
N ASP A 161 9.58 8.71 19.33
CA ASP A 161 10.72 8.05 19.96
C ASP A 161 10.41 6.58 20.27
N TYR A 162 11.38 5.73 19.96
CA TYR A 162 11.38 4.29 20.16
C TYR A 162 12.58 3.89 21.00
N ASP A 163 12.40 3.81 22.32
CA ASP A 163 13.44 3.32 23.24
C ASP A 163 13.81 1.85 23.02
N ARG A 164 12.91 1.10 22.37
CA ARG A 164 13.14 -0.28 21.93
C ARG A 164 12.16 -0.65 20.82
N ILE A 165 12.68 -1.08 19.68
CA ILE A 165 11.90 -1.75 18.64
C ILE A 165 11.76 -3.22 19.04
N THR A 166 10.54 -3.73 18.98
CA THR A 166 10.20 -5.13 19.30
C THR A 166 9.89 -5.96 18.06
N ARG A 167 9.60 -5.30 16.93
CA ARG A 167 9.41 -5.96 15.64
C ARG A 167 9.80 -5.01 14.52
N ILE A 168 10.37 -5.59 13.46
CA ILE A 168 10.71 -4.97 12.19
C ILE A 168 10.38 -5.95 11.05
#